data_AF-A0A6G9XLA8-F1
#
_entry.id   AF-A0A6G9XLA8-F1
#
_cell.length_a   1.000
_cell.length_b   1.000
_cell.length_c   1.000
_cell.angle_alpha   90.00
_cell.angle_beta   90.00
_cell.angle_gamma   90.00
#
_symmetry.space_group_name_H-M   'P 1'
#
loop_
_entity.id
_entity.type
_entity.pdbx_description
1 polymer ?
#
loop_
_entity_poly.entity_id
_entity_poly.type
_entity_poly.pdbx_seq_one_letter_code
_entity_poly.pdbx_strand_id
1 'polypeptide(L)'
;MALPGTLRCADAVVQSPASGLLPTSDLLVRACRGHRVVGGPLLWFARDLAVLHERRLVGRGGSVDTDPVVVLEIERRRVELVMAIDDWVARSVPQHRLGATLHTETVGAVIDRLAESSVRAHHALMTLDAHDERLHGAWHHLAELADAYDDLVRDISAGRRRLPEW
;
A
#
# COMPACT_ATOMS: atom_id res chain seq x y z
N MET A 1 -32.44 -4.83 -47.48
CA MET A 1 -31.14 -5.31 -47.01
C MET A 1 -31.04 -4.91 -45.54
N ALA A 2 -31.28 -5.86 -44.64
CA ALA A 2 -31.29 -5.65 -43.20
C ALA A 2 -29.87 -5.82 -42.64
N LEU A 3 -29.46 -4.92 -41.75
CA LEU A 3 -28.40 -5.17 -40.77
C LEU A 3 -28.91 -4.73 -39.38
N PRO A 4 -28.91 -5.64 -38.40
CA PRO A 4 -29.37 -5.39 -37.03
C PRO A 4 -28.19 -5.09 -36.08
N GLY A 5 -28.54 -4.54 -34.91
CA GLY A 5 -27.74 -4.63 -33.68
C GLY A 5 -26.67 -3.54 -33.54
N THR A 6 -26.43 -2.95 -32.38
CA THR A 6 -26.78 -3.34 -31.01
C THR A 6 -26.81 -2.06 -30.17
N LEU A 7 -27.91 -1.87 -29.43
CA LEU A 7 -27.91 -1.03 -28.23
C LEU A 7 -26.87 -1.61 -27.28
N ARG A 8 -25.74 -0.91 -27.13
CA ARG A 8 -24.77 -1.22 -26.09
C ARG A 8 -25.38 -0.76 -24.77
N CYS A 9 -26.25 -1.61 -24.21
CA CYS A 9 -26.47 -1.64 -22.77
C CYS A 9 -25.10 -1.86 -22.14
N ALA A 10 -24.45 -0.77 -21.75
CA ALA A 10 -23.44 -0.83 -20.71
C ALA A 10 -24.21 -1.21 -19.44
N ASP A 11 -24.41 -2.50 -19.25
CA ASP A 11 -24.62 -3.08 -17.94
C ASP A 11 -23.36 -2.71 -17.16
N ALA A 12 -23.40 -1.54 -16.53
CA ALA A 12 -22.56 -1.23 -15.41
C ALA A 12 -22.93 -2.27 -14.37
N VAL A 13 -22.26 -3.41 -14.42
CA VAL A 13 -22.16 -4.32 -13.30
C VAL A 13 -21.62 -3.45 -12.18
N VAL A 14 -22.55 -2.96 -11.37
CA VAL A 14 -22.31 -2.46 -10.04
C VAL A 14 -21.68 -3.63 -9.32
N GLN A 15 -20.36 -3.76 -9.45
CA GLN A 15 -19.59 -4.63 -8.61
C GLN A 15 -19.70 -4.02 -7.22
N SER A 16 -20.62 -4.57 -6.44
CA SER A 16 -20.62 -4.48 -4.99
C SER A 16 -19.17 -4.59 -4.49
N PRO A 17 -18.60 -3.57 -3.81
CA PRO A 17 -17.22 -3.61 -3.33
C PRO A 17 -17.13 -4.46 -2.06
N ALA A 18 -17.58 -5.72 -2.13
CA ALA A 18 -17.67 -6.64 -1.01
C ALA A 18 -16.95 -7.97 -1.28
N SER A 19 -15.91 -7.97 -2.11
CA SER A 19 -15.09 -9.16 -2.36
C SER A 19 -13.61 -8.78 -2.40
N GLY A 20 -13.01 -8.73 -1.20
CA GLY A 20 -11.63 -8.34 -0.95
C GLY A 20 -11.54 -7.15 0.01
N LEU A 21 -11.78 -7.37 1.31
CA LEU A 21 -11.75 -6.31 2.33
C LEU A 21 -10.40 -5.58 2.41
N LEU A 22 -9.31 -6.25 2.00
CA LEU A 22 -7.97 -5.69 1.91
C LEU A 22 -7.41 -6.00 0.51
N PRO A 23 -6.68 -5.06 -0.13
CA PRO A 23 -6.00 -5.31 -1.39
C PRO A 23 -4.89 -6.36 -1.23
N THR A 24 -4.44 -6.95 -2.34
CA THR A 24 -3.23 -7.79 -2.35
C THR A 24 -1.96 -6.93 -2.39
N SER A 25 -0.83 -7.52 -1.99
CA SER A 25 0.48 -6.87 -2.07
C SER A 25 0.80 -6.32 -3.48
N ASP A 26 0.50 -7.08 -4.54
CA ASP A 26 0.72 -6.68 -5.93
C ASP A 26 -0.07 -5.41 -6.32
N LEU A 27 -1.31 -5.26 -5.84
CA LEU A 27 -2.09 -4.04 -6.06
C LEU A 27 -1.49 -2.85 -5.31
N LEU A 28 -0.99 -3.05 -4.09
CA LEU A 28 -0.32 -2.01 -3.32
C LEU A 28 0.99 -1.58 -3.99
N VAL A 29 1.86 -2.51 -4.36
CA VAL A 29 3.11 -2.21 -5.04
C VAL A 29 2.85 -1.49 -6.37
N ARG A 30 1.82 -1.90 -7.12
CA ARG A 30 1.39 -1.21 -8.34
C ARG A 30 0.87 0.21 -8.04
N ALA A 31 0.13 0.40 -6.96
CA ALA A 31 -0.34 1.72 -6.52
C ALA A 31 0.81 2.65 -6.11
N CYS A 32 1.78 2.13 -5.34
CA CYS A 32 2.99 2.86 -4.91
C CYS A 32 3.79 3.37 -6.12
N ARG A 33 3.82 2.60 -7.21
CA ARG A 33 4.44 3.01 -8.48
C ARG A 33 3.71 4.12 -9.25
N GLY A 34 2.51 4.52 -8.81
CA GLY A 34 1.66 5.48 -9.53
C GLY A 34 0.90 4.90 -10.72
N HIS A 35 0.86 3.57 -10.88
CA HIS A 35 0.00 2.94 -11.89
C HIS A 35 -1.47 3.15 -11.53
N ARG A 36 -2.32 3.29 -12.56
CA ARG A 36 -3.77 3.42 -12.38
C ARG A 36 -4.34 2.08 -11.91
N VAL A 37 -4.54 1.95 -10.62
CA VAL A 37 -5.25 0.84 -9.99
C VAL A 37 -6.69 1.27 -9.68
N VAL A 38 -7.65 0.43 -10.02
CA VAL A 38 -9.04 0.62 -9.62
C VAL A 38 -9.23 -0.16 -8.32
N GLY A 39 -9.61 0.51 -7.25
CA GLY A 39 -9.84 -0.14 -5.96
C GLY A 39 -10.18 0.81 -4.83
N GLY A 40 -10.20 0.26 -3.61
CA GLY A 40 -10.60 0.97 -2.40
C GLY A 40 -9.62 2.06 -1.94
N PRO A 41 -9.99 2.83 -0.89
CA PRO A 41 -9.21 3.96 -0.37
C PRO A 41 -7.78 3.59 0.06
N LEU A 42 -7.52 2.33 0.44
CA LEU A 42 -6.18 1.84 0.78
C LEU A 42 -5.16 2.01 -0.34
N LEU A 43 -5.55 1.84 -1.60
CA LEU A 43 -4.63 2.02 -2.74
C LEU A 43 -4.24 3.50 -2.92
N TRP A 44 -5.15 4.42 -2.60
CA TRP A 44 -4.87 5.86 -2.61
C TRP A 44 -3.91 6.24 -1.48
N PHE A 45 -4.14 5.72 -0.28
CA PHE A 45 -3.23 5.95 0.85
C PHE A 45 -1.84 5.36 0.60
N ALA A 46 -1.73 4.16 0.04
CA ALA A 46 -0.46 3.55 -0.31
C ALA A 46 0.32 4.38 -1.34
N ARG A 47 -0.39 4.91 -2.36
CA ARG A 47 0.21 5.84 -3.32
C ARG A 47 0.70 7.13 -2.65
N ASP A 48 -0.10 7.74 -1.80
CA ASP A 48 0.29 8.97 -1.10
C ASP A 48 1.49 8.75 -0.17
N LEU A 49 1.55 7.60 0.52
CA LEU A 49 2.72 7.18 1.30
C LEU A 49 3.96 7.05 0.42
N ALA A 50 3.84 6.40 -0.74
CA ALA A 50 4.95 6.29 -1.69
C ALA A 50 5.45 7.67 -2.16
N VAL A 51 4.54 8.61 -2.46
CA VAL A 51 4.91 9.98 -2.84
C VAL A 51 5.65 10.71 -1.71
N LEU A 52 5.26 10.50 -0.44
CA LEU A 52 5.99 11.07 0.71
C LEU A 52 7.39 10.47 0.84
N HIS A 53 7.52 9.15 0.66
CA HIS A 53 8.80 8.45 0.70
C HIS A 53 9.72 8.87 -0.45
N GLU A 54 9.18 9.08 -1.66
CA GLU A 54 9.94 9.61 -2.80
C GLU A 54 10.47 11.02 -2.53
N ARG A 55 9.61 11.90 -1.98
CA ARG A 55 10.03 13.25 -1.58
C ARG A 55 11.12 13.20 -0.53
N ARG A 56 11.06 12.27 0.42
CA ARG A 56 12.09 12.09 1.43
C ARG A 56 13.41 11.55 0.84
N LEU A 57 13.33 10.63 -0.11
CA LEU A 57 14.50 9.93 -0.66
C LEU A 57 15.24 10.77 -1.72
N VAL A 58 14.51 11.46 -2.60
CA VAL A 58 15.07 12.20 -3.75
C VAL A 58 15.05 13.72 -3.51
N GLY A 59 14.13 14.19 -2.67
CA GLY A 59 13.87 15.61 -2.42
C GLY A 59 13.43 16.38 -3.66
N ARG A 60 13.20 17.70 -3.52
CA ARG A 60 12.76 18.53 -4.64
C ARG A 60 13.91 18.76 -5.62
N GLY A 61 13.78 18.23 -6.83
CA GLY A 61 14.74 18.48 -7.93
C GLY A 61 16.03 17.68 -7.85
N GLY A 62 16.05 16.55 -7.12
CA GLY A 62 17.22 15.66 -7.01
C GLY A 62 18.17 16.02 -5.87
N SER A 63 17.83 17.01 -5.04
CA SER A 63 18.51 17.27 -3.77
C SER A 63 17.60 16.86 -2.63
N VAL A 64 18.10 15.97 -1.76
CA VAL A 64 17.40 15.53 -0.54
C VAL A 64 17.03 16.75 0.30
N ASP A 65 15.76 16.83 0.71
CA ASP A 65 15.27 17.89 1.59
C ASP A 65 15.80 17.63 3.01
N THR A 66 16.84 18.37 3.40
CA THR A 66 17.45 18.29 4.74
C THR A 66 16.87 19.34 5.70
N ASP A 67 15.96 20.20 5.23
CA ASP A 67 15.29 21.17 6.09
C ASP A 67 14.44 20.44 7.15
N PRO A 68 14.74 20.61 8.45
CA PRO A 68 14.04 19.93 9.52
C PRO A 68 12.53 20.22 9.53
N VAL A 69 12.09 21.37 9.03
CA VAL A 69 10.66 21.71 8.94
C VAL A 69 9.96 20.84 7.91
N VAL A 70 10.56 20.71 6.72
CA VAL A 70 10.01 19.90 5.62
C VAL A 70 10.00 18.42 5.98
N VAL A 71 11.09 17.93 6.59
CA VAL A 71 11.16 16.54 7.08
C VAL A 71 10.07 16.28 8.10
N LEU A 72 9.85 17.18 9.06
CA LEU A 72 8.81 17.01 10.07
C LEU A 72 7.40 17.03 9.49
N GLU A 73 7.13 17.86 8.47
CA GLU A 73 5.85 17.87 7.75
C GLU A 73 5.58 16.54 7.03
N ILE A 74 6.60 15.99 6.36
CA ILE A 74 6.52 14.68 5.70
C ILE A 74 6.23 13.59 6.74
N GLU A 75 6.94 13.58 7.85
CA GLU A 75 6.75 12.59 8.93
C GLU A 75 5.35 12.68 9.55
N ARG A 76 4.85 13.90 9.81
CA ARG A 76 3.48 14.10 10.31
C ARG A 76 2.44 13.59 9.32
N ARG A 77 2.58 13.94 8.04
CA ARG A 77 1.65 13.48 7.01
C ARG A 77 1.67 11.97 6.85
N ARG A 78 2.84 11.33 7.00
CA ARG A 78 2.98 9.87 6.99
C ARG A 78 2.19 9.24 8.14
N VAL A 79 2.34 9.74 9.36
CA VAL A 79 1.62 9.25 10.54
C VAL A 79 0.10 9.43 10.38
N GLU A 80 -0.36 10.57 9.85
CA GLU A 80 -1.78 10.80 9.57
C GLU A 80 -2.35 9.77 8.58
N LEU A 81 -1.61 9.44 7.52
CA LEU A 81 -2.04 8.44 6.54
C LEU A 81 -2.05 7.03 7.14
N VAL A 82 -1.05 6.68 7.95
CA VAL A 82 -1.01 5.40 8.67
C VAL A 82 -2.23 5.27 9.59
N MET A 83 -2.54 6.30 10.37
CA MET A 83 -3.72 6.31 11.24
C MET A 83 -5.03 6.21 10.43
N ALA A 84 -5.13 6.92 9.30
CA ALA A 84 -6.31 6.84 8.43
C ALA A 84 -6.52 5.45 7.81
N ILE A 85 -5.42 4.77 7.48
CA ILE A 85 -5.45 3.36 7.06
C ILE A 85 -5.96 2.49 8.19
N ASP A 86 -5.38 2.60 9.39
CA ASP A 86 -5.75 1.75 10.53
C ASP A 86 -7.22 1.93 10.93
N ASP A 87 -7.68 3.18 10.94
CA ASP A 87 -9.08 3.55 11.20
C ASP A 87 -10.03 3.02 10.10
N TRP A 88 -9.62 3.07 8.82
CA TRP A 88 -10.39 2.45 7.74
C TRP A 88 -10.46 0.93 7.88
N VAL A 89 -9.34 0.28 8.20
CA VAL A 89 -9.28 -1.18 8.39
C VAL A 89 -10.13 -1.60 9.58
N ALA A 90 -10.05 -0.88 10.71
CA ALA A 90 -10.85 -1.16 11.91
C ALA A 90 -12.36 -1.08 11.65
N ARG A 91 -12.80 -0.16 10.79
CA ARG A 91 -14.22 -0.08 10.36
C ARG A 91 -14.62 -1.12 9.32
N SER A 92 -13.70 -1.51 8.45
CA SER A 92 -14.01 -2.35 7.29
C SER A 92 -13.89 -3.85 7.59
N VAL A 93 -13.04 -4.24 8.56
CA VAL A 93 -12.79 -5.63 8.92
C VAL A 93 -13.62 -6.02 10.15
N PRO A 94 -14.51 -7.04 10.05
CA PRO A 94 -15.20 -7.57 11.21
C PRO A 94 -14.21 -8.11 12.25
N GLN A 95 -14.18 -7.51 13.44
CA GLN A 95 -13.30 -7.97 14.51
C GLN A 95 -13.82 -9.29 15.09
N HIS A 96 -13.13 -10.39 14.80
CA HIS A 96 -13.47 -11.71 15.32
C HIS A 96 -13.00 -11.80 16.79
N ARG A 97 -13.95 -11.82 17.73
CA ARG A 97 -13.72 -11.85 19.21
C ARG A 97 -12.93 -13.06 19.73
N LEU A 98 -12.57 -14.04 18.89
CA LEU A 98 -12.06 -15.35 19.31
C LEU A 98 -10.65 -15.69 18.79
N GLY A 99 -9.99 -14.78 18.05
CA GLY A 99 -8.64 -15.00 17.51
C GLY A 99 -7.55 -14.29 18.31
N ALA A 100 -6.93 -15.01 19.24
CA ALA A 100 -5.86 -14.53 20.11
C ALA A 100 -4.51 -14.43 19.36
N THR A 101 -4.09 -13.20 19.01
CA THR A 101 -2.71 -12.67 19.09
C THR A 101 -2.82 -11.16 18.86
N LEU A 102 -2.41 -10.36 19.85
CA LEU A 102 -2.37 -8.91 19.74
C LEU A 102 -1.13 -8.56 18.91
N HIS A 103 -1.31 -8.18 17.65
CA HIS A 103 -0.17 -7.73 16.85
C HIS A 103 0.32 -6.39 17.40
N THR A 104 1.63 -6.30 17.63
CA THR A 104 2.28 -5.05 18.04
C THR A 104 2.37 -4.04 16.90
N GLU A 105 2.08 -4.47 15.67
CA GLU A 105 2.08 -3.62 14.48
C GLU A 105 0.70 -3.54 13.83
N THR A 106 0.40 -2.34 13.34
CA THR A 106 -0.85 -2.02 12.67
C THR A 106 -0.76 -2.30 11.16
N VAL A 107 -1.89 -2.47 10.47
CA VAL A 107 -1.91 -2.69 9.01
C VAL A 107 -1.32 -1.47 8.30
N GLY A 108 -1.61 -0.27 8.79
CA GLY A 108 -1.06 0.99 8.32
C GLY A 108 0.46 1.02 8.41
N ALA A 109 1.05 0.54 9.51
CA ALA A 109 2.51 0.46 9.65
C ALA A 109 3.14 -0.52 8.65
N VAL A 110 2.49 -1.64 8.36
CA VAL A 110 2.97 -2.60 7.35
C VAL A 110 2.89 -2.00 5.95
N ILE A 111 1.79 -1.33 5.61
CA ILE A 111 1.61 -0.66 4.31
C ILE A 111 2.63 0.49 4.15
N ASP A 112 2.93 1.23 5.22
CA ASP A 112 3.96 2.28 5.22
C ASP A 112 5.35 1.73 4.88
N ARG A 113 5.76 0.62 5.52
CA ARG A 113 7.04 -0.02 5.20
C ARG A 113 7.06 -0.61 3.79
N LEU A 114 5.95 -1.19 3.33
CA LEU A 114 5.83 -1.68 1.96
C LEU A 114 6.00 -0.54 0.94
N ALA A 115 5.38 0.62 1.20
CA ALA A 115 5.53 1.81 0.37
C ALA A 115 6.98 2.32 0.36
N GLU A 116 7.62 2.42 1.54
CA GLU A 116 9.02 2.83 1.67
C GLU A 116 9.96 1.89 0.91
N SER A 117 9.82 0.58 1.12
CA SER A 117 10.62 -0.44 0.44
C SER A 117 10.40 -0.42 -1.07
N SER A 118 9.16 -0.22 -1.53
CA SER A 118 8.84 -0.09 -2.95
C SER A 118 9.60 1.08 -3.56
N VAL A 119 9.55 2.26 -2.93
CA VAL A 119 10.29 3.44 -3.40
C VAL A 119 11.79 3.20 -3.43
N ARG A 120 12.37 2.57 -2.40
CA ARG A 120 13.79 2.24 -2.35
C ARG A 120 14.21 1.27 -3.47
N ALA A 121 13.44 0.21 -3.71
CA ALA A 121 13.74 -0.78 -4.75
C ALA A 121 13.69 -0.15 -6.16
N HIS A 122 12.70 0.72 -6.41
CA HIS A 122 12.60 1.44 -7.68
C HIS A 122 13.71 2.47 -7.85
N HIS A 123 14.03 3.23 -6.81
CA HIS A 123 15.15 4.16 -6.84
C HIS A 123 16.48 3.44 -7.10
N ALA A 124 16.73 2.30 -6.42
CA ALA A 124 17.90 1.46 -6.67
C ALA A 124 17.96 1.00 -8.13
N LEU A 125 16.83 0.59 -8.72
CA LEU A 125 16.77 0.18 -10.13
C LEU A 125 17.16 1.32 -11.10
N MET A 126 16.86 2.57 -10.76
CA MET A 126 17.20 3.73 -11.61
C MET A 126 18.62 4.26 -11.39
N THR A 127 19.28 3.91 -10.29
CA THR A 127 20.54 4.54 -9.85
C THR A 127 21.73 3.60 -9.77
N LEU A 128 21.51 2.29 -9.66
CA LEU A 128 22.54 1.27 -9.49
C LEU A 128 22.67 0.38 -10.73
N ASP A 129 23.80 -0.32 -10.85
CA ASP A 129 24.00 -1.34 -11.88
C ASP A 129 23.15 -2.59 -11.61
N ALA A 130 22.81 -3.34 -12.65
CA ALA A 130 22.06 -4.58 -12.55
C ALA A 130 22.75 -5.66 -11.70
N HIS A 131 24.08 -5.63 -11.60
CA HIS A 131 24.86 -6.58 -10.79
C HIS A 131 25.14 -6.10 -9.37
N ASP A 132 24.62 -4.94 -8.96
CA ASP A 132 24.84 -4.41 -7.62
C ASP A 132 24.05 -5.24 -6.58
N GLU A 133 24.75 -5.77 -5.56
CA GLU A 133 24.13 -6.49 -4.46
C GLU A 133 23.09 -5.64 -3.71
N ARG A 134 23.26 -4.32 -3.69
CA ARG A 134 22.29 -3.39 -3.05
C ARG A 134 20.98 -3.33 -3.80
N LEU A 135 21.02 -3.42 -5.14
CA LEU A 135 19.80 -3.54 -5.94
C LEU A 135 19.08 -4.84 -5.56
N HIS A 136 19.80 -5.96 -5.57
CA HIS A 136 19.22 -7.26 -5.22
C HIS A 136 18.62 -7.27 -3.81
N GLY A 137 19.35 -6.73 -2.82
CA GLY A 137 18.88 -6.61 -1.44
C GLY A 137 17.62 -5.75 -1.30
N ALA A 138 17.51 -4.64 -2.04
CA ALA A 138 16.32 -3.79 -2.01
C ALA A 138 15.08 -4.51 -2.58
N TRP A 139 15.23 -5.26 -3.67
CA TRP A 139 14.15 -6.06 -4.26
C TRP A 139 13.78 -7.27 -3.40
N HIS A 140 14.77 -7.94 -2.79
CA HIS A 140 14.52 -9.02 -1.85
C HIS A 140 13.73 -8.52 -0.63
N HIS A 141 14.12 -7.37 -0.07
CA HIS A 141 13.39 -6.79 1.06
C HIS A 141 11.94 -6.42 0.70
N LEU A 142 11.70 -5.93 -0.52
CA LEU A 142 10.36 -5.65 -1.02
C LEU A 142 9.51 -6.93 -1.12
N ALA A 143 10.09 -8.02 -1.63
CA ALA A 143 9.41 -9.31 -1.72
C ALA A 143 9.01 -9.84 -0.33
N GLU A 144 9.94 -9.82 0.63
CA GLU A 144 9.67 -10.25 2.02
C GLU A 144 8.53 -9.45 2.66
N LEU A 145 8.49 -8.13 2.46
CA LEU A 145 7.40 -7.29 2.97
C LEU A 145 6.07 -7.55 2.26
N ALA A 146 6.09 -7.84 0.96
CA ALA A 146 4.90 -8.20 0.19
C ALA A 146 4.31 -9.53 0.68
N ASP A 147 5.16 -10.55 0.88
CA ASP A 147 4.75 -11.85 1.41
C ASP A 147 4.22 -11.74 2.83
N ALA A 148 4.92 -11.00 3.71
CA ALA A 148 4.46 -10.75 5.07
C ALA A 148 3.11 -10.02 5.13
N TYR A 149 2.84 -9.10 4.18
CA TYR A 149 1.56 -8.43 4.06
C TYR A 149 0.45 -9.39 3.61
N ASP A 150 0.70 -10.24 2.61
CA ASP A 150 -0.30 -11.20 2.14
C ASP A 150 -0.62 -12.25 3.22
N ASP A 151 0.37 -12.66 4.01
CA ASP A 151 0.17 -13.51 5.19
C ASP A 151 -0.67 -12.82 6.28
N LEU A 152 -0.42 -11.53 6.53
CA LEU A 152 -1.21 -10.72 7.44
C LEU A 152 -2.68 -10.62 6.98
N VAL A 153 -2.91 -10.33 5.69
CA VAL A 153 -4.25 -10.27 5.11
C VAL A 153 -4.96 -11.62 5.23
N ARG A 154 -4.25 -12.72 4.98
CA ARG A 154 -4.78 -14.09 5.12
C ARG A 154 -5.17 -14.39 6.56
N ASP A 155 -4.35 -13.99 7.53
CA ASP A 155 -4.61 -14.20 8.95
C ASP A 155 -5.76 -13.34 9.49
N ILE A 156 -5.87 -12.08 9.03
CA ILE A 156 -7.00 -11.20 9.34
C ILE A 156 -8.30 -11.78 8.75
N SER A 157 -8.27 -12.20 7.50
CA SER A 157 -9.43 -12.79 6.81
C SER A 157 -9.89 -14.10 7.45
N ALA A 158 -8.97 -14.87 8.02
CA ALA A 158 -9.27 -16.09 8.75
C ALA A 158 -9.73 -15.84 10.21
N GLY A 159 -9.83 -14.58 10.65
CA GLY A 159 -10.22 -14.22 12.01
C GLY A 159 -9.19 -14.61 13.08
N ARG A 160 -7.93 -14.86 12.69
CA ARG A 160 -6.85 -15.29 13.58
C ARG A 160 -6.10 -14.14 14.24
N ARG A 161 -6.28 -12.90 13.78
CA ARG A 161 -5.60 -11.69 14.28
C ARG A 161 -6.60 -10.61 14.71
N ARG A 162 -6.33 -9.99 15.86
CA ARG A 162 -7.01 -8.76 16.31
C ARG A 162 -6.09 -7.57 16.04
N LEU A 163 -6.66 -6.51 15.47
CA LEU A 163 -5.98 -5.24 15.30
C LEU A 163 -6.08 -4.43 16.60
N PRO A 164 -5.05 -3.67 16.99
CA PRO A 164 -5.15 -2.81 18.15
C PRO A 164 -6.27 -1.77 17.95
N GLU A 165 -7.17 -1.69 18.91
CA GLU A 165 -8.14 -0.60 19.03
C GLU A 165 -7.41 0.58 19.68
N TRP A 166 -7.40 1.74 19.04
CA TRP A 166 -6.91 3.01 19.61
C TRP A 166 -8.10 3.88 19.99
#